data_AF-A0A5P9NJP4-F1
#
_entry.id   AF-A0A5P9NJP4-F1
#
_cell.length_a   1.000
_cell.length_b   1.000
_cell.length_c   1.000
_cell.angle_alpha   90.00
_cell.angle_beta   90.00
_cell.angle_gamma   90.00
#
_symmetry.space_group_name_H-M   'P 1'
#
loop_
_entity.id
_entity.type
_entity.pdbx_description
1 polymer ?
#
loop_
_entity_poly.entity_id
_entity_poly.type
_entity_poly.pdbx_seq_one_letter_code
_entity_poly.pdbx_strand_id
1 'polypeptide(L)'
;MKAGTEITKEDIGAMAAEADVDTVLVTLFAGRDETAVLHPGRKYYGVAPVYGTGYYGRGRIYGVPYQVGETQDFWSEHKSVHLTAKLYEIETEDRLWEASAGIEESDDIGQMRSAFIDSFMDDLAAHGIVKGN
;
A
#
# COMPACT_ATOMS: atom_id res chain seq x y z
N MET A 1 -14.13 -17.90 -16.69
CA MET A 1 -13.03 -18.86 -16.40
C MET A 1 -13.26 -19.43 -15.00
N LYS A 2 -13.21 -20.75 -14.83
CA LYS A 2 -13.36 -21.39 -13.50
C LYS A 2 -12.08 -21.15 -12.70
N ALA A 3 -12.21 -20.82 -11.42
CA ALA A 3 -11.08 -20.74 -10.50
C ALA A 3 -10.39 -22.12 -10.41
N GLY A 4 -9.08 -22.16 -10.66
CA GLY A 4 -8.25 -23.36 -10.45
C GLY A 4 -7.75 -24.09 -11.70
N THR A 5 -7.77 -23.48 -12.89
CA THR A 5 -6.99 -24.03 -14.02
C THR A 5 -5.52 -23.67 -13.79
N GLU A 6 -4.70 -24.65 -13.38
CA GLU A 6 -3.25 -24.52 -13.47
C GLU A 6 -2.89 -24.29 -14.93
N ILE A 7 -2.48 -23.07 -15.26
CA ILE A 7 -1.95 -22.74 -16.57
C ILE A 7 -0.55 -23.33 -16.62
N THR A 8 -0.35 -24.31 -17.48
CA THR A 8 0.95 -24.94 -17.71
C THR A 8 1.78 -24.12 -18.70
N LYS A 9 3.08 -24.39 -18.79
CA LYS A 9 3.96 -23.73 -19.75
C LYS A 9 3.52 -24.01 -21.19
N GLU A 10 3.07 -25.23 -21.45
CA GLU A 10 2.55 -25.67 -22.74
C GLU A 10 1.30 -24.87 -23.13
N ASP A 11 0.42 -24.58 -22.17
CA ASP A 11 -0.76 -23.73 -22.39
C ASP A 11 -0.33 -22.30 -22.75
N ILE A 12 0.70 -21.75 -22.09
CA ILE A 12 1.24 -20.42 -22.41
C ILE A 12 1.80 -20.38 -23.82
N GLY A 13 2.58 -21.39 -24.22
CA GLY A 13 3.14 -21.48 -25.57
C GLY A 13 2.05 -21.60 -26.64
N ALA A 14 1.01 -22.40 -26.38
CA ALA A 14 -0.12 -22.54 -27.29
C ALA A 14 -0.93 -21.23 -27.44
N MET A 15 -1.19 -20.55 -26.33
CA MET A 15 -1.86 -19.24 -26.34
C MET A 15 -1.03 -18.18 -27.06
N ALA A 16 0.29 -18.18 -26.88
CA ALA A 16 1.19 -17.25 -27.57
C ALA A 16 1.22 -17.50 -29.07
N ALA A 17 1.28 -18.77 -29.48
CA ALA A 17 1.24 -19.16 -30.89
C ALA A 17 -0.11 -18.84 -31.55
N GLU A 18 -1.23 -19.02 -30.86
CA GLU A 18 -2.56 -18.64 -31.35
C GLU A 18 -2.69 -17.11 -31.50
N ALA A 19 -2.08 -16.36 -30.58
CA ALA A 19 -2.11 -14.90 -30.58
C ALA A 19 -1.07 -14.25 -31.51
N ASP A 20 -0.18 -15.02 -32.14
CA ASP A 20 0.94 -14.54 -32.98
C ASP A 20 1.80 -13.50 -32.26
N VAL A 21 2.20 -13.79 -31.01
CA VAL A 21 3.02 -12.91 -30.17
C VAL A 21 4.40 -13.48 -29.87
N ASP A 22 5.41 -12.63 -29.93
CA ASP A 22 6.80 -13.00 -29.67
C ASP A 22 7.16 -13.03 -28.17
N THR A 23 6.36 -12.35 -27.34
CA THR A 23 6.63 -12.19 -25.90
C THR A 23 5.37 -12.38 -25.08
N VAL A 24 5.53 -12.89 -23.86
CA VAL A 24 4.43 -13.08 -22.90
C VAL A 24 4.77 -12.43 -21.57
N LEU A 25 3.82 -11.66 -21.06
CA LEU A 25 3.86 -11.09 -19.72
C LEU A 25 3.09 -11.98 -18.74
N VAL A 26 3.79 -12.45 -17.71
CA VAL A 26 3.21 -13.25 -16.63
C VAL A 26 3.17 -12.40 -15.36
N THR A 27 1.97 -12.19 -14.82
CA THR A 27 1.78 -11.49 -13.54
C THR A 27 1.43 -12.49 -12.45
N LEU A 28 2.18 -12.45 -11.36
CA LEU A 28 2.10 -13.36 -10.22
C LEU A 28 1.68 -12.58 -8.98
N PHE A 29 0.71 -13.11 -8.25
CA PHE A 29 0.40 -12.64 -6.91
C PHE A 29 1.47 -13.17 -5.95
N ALA A 30 2.32 -12.26 -5.44
CA ALA A 30 3.45 -12.60 -4.59
C ALA A 30 3.06 -12.70 -3.11
N GLY A 31 1.98 -12.01 -2.69
CA GLY A 31 1.48 -12.09 -1.32
C GLY A 31 0.65 -10.88 -0.90
N ARG A 32 0.15 -10.93 0.32
CA ARG A 32 -0.53 -9.82 1.00
C ARG A 32 0.06 -9.66 2.38
N ASP A 33 0.45 -8.44 2.72
CA ASP A 33 0.87 -8.07 4.07
C ASP A 33 -0.22 -7.22 4.73
N GLU A 34 -0.50 -7.49 6.00
CA GLU A 34 -1.44 -6.71 6.81
C GLU A 34 -0.70 -6.20 8.05
N THR A 35 -0.67 -4.88 8.23
CA THR A 35 -0.04 -4.22 9.37
C THR A 35 -1.07 -3.34 10.08
N ALA A 36 -1.33 -3.65 11.35
CA ALA A 36 -2.16 -2.81 12.22
C ALA A 36 -1.28 -1.96 13.14
N VAL A 37 -1.49 -0.64 13.13
CA VAL A 37 -0.77 0.32 13.97
C VAL A 37 -1.76 0.97 14.93
N LEU A 38 -1.47 0.90 16.23
CA LEU A 38 -2.19 1.62 17.27
C LEU A 38 -1.63 3.04 17.38
N HIS A 39 -2.50 4.04 17.21
CA HIS A 39 -2.19 5.44 17.49
C HIS A 39 -2.73 5.79 18.87
N PRO A 40 -1.86 5.87 19.91
CA PRO A 40 -2.31 6.19 21.24
C PRO A 40 -2.79 7.65 21.30
N GLY A 41 -3.99 7.82 21.84
CA GLY A 41 -4.60 9.08 22.16
C GLY A 41 -3.79 9.87 23.19
N ARG A 42 -4.07 11.16 23.30
CA ARG A 42 -3.38 12.08 24.19
C ARG A 42 -4.39 12.91 24.96
N LYS A 43 -4.15 13.04 26.27
CA LYS A 43 -4.89 13.95 27.13
C LYS A 43 -4.16 15.28 27.22
N TYR A 44 -4.87 16.37 27.00
CA TYR A 44 -4.35 17.72 27.08
C TYR A 44 -4.81 18.37 28.37
N TYR A 45 -3.91 19.03 29.07
CA TYR A 45 -4.20 19.72 30.34
C TYR A 45 -3.94 21.21 30.20
N GLY A 46 -4.90 22.01 30.64
CA GLY A 46 -4.73 23.44 30.89
C GLY A 46 -4.48 23.68 32.38
N VAL A 47 -3.99 24.86 32.74
CA VAL A 47 -3.78 25.25 34.15
C VAL A 47 -4.70 26.42 34.46
N ALA A 48 -5.60 26.23 35.43
CA ALA A 48 -6.43 27.32 35.95
C ALA A 48 -5.81 27.90 37.22
N PRO A 49 -5.72 29.23 37.38
CA PRO A 49 -5.33 29.84 38.64
C PRO A 49 -6.46 29.69 39.65
N VAL A 50 -6.17 29.05 40.79
CA VAL A 50 -7.06 29.04 41.95
C VAL A 50 -6.56 30.03 42.98
N TYR A 51 -7.43 30.97 43.34
CA TYR A 51 -7.18 31.98 44.36
C TYR A 51 -7.70 31.47 45.70
N GLY A 52 -6.77 31.03 46.56
CA GLY A 52 -7.12 30.66 47.94
C GLY A 52 -7.24 31.89 48.84
N THR A 53 -8.42 32.13 49.42
CA THR A 53 -8.60 33.08 50.53
C THR A 53 -8.14 32.41 51.83
N GLY A 54 -6.83 32.34 52.04
CA GLY A 54 -6.28 31.91 53.33
C GLY A 54 -6.58 32.93 54.43
N TYR A 55 -6.87 32.44 55.64
CA TYR A 55 -7.22 33.22 56.85
C TYR A 55 -6.17 34.29 57.25
N TYR A 56 -4.99 34.28 56.64
CA TYR A 56 -3.91 35.27 56.82
C TYR A 56 -3.46 35.87 55.47
N GLY A 57 -4.33 36.68 54.85
CA GLY A 57 -3.98 37.88 54.05
C GLY A 57 -2.99 37.80 52.87
N ARG A 58 -2.47 36.64 52.47
CA ARG A 58 -1.61 36.50 51.28
C ARG A 58 -2.15 35.38 50.40
N GLY A 59 -2.95 35.78 49.40
CA GLY A 59 -3.48 34.86 48.40
C GLY A 59 -2.34 34.15 47.68
N ARG A 60 -2.25 32.83 47.86
CA ARG A 60 -1.34 31.99 47.10
C ARG A 60 -2.06 31.57 45.82
N ILE A 61 -1.46 31.85 44.67
CA ILE A 61 -1.97 31.38 43.38
C ILE A 61 -1.45 29.96 43.20
N TYR A 62 -2.37 29.00 43.23
CA TYR A 62 -2.05 27.61 42.88
C TYR A 62 -2.59 27.34 41.48
N GLY A 63 -1.73 26.87 40.58
CA GLY A 63 -2.16 26.36 39.28
C GLY A 63 -2.76 24.97 39.47
N VAL A 64 -4.05 24.80 39.17
CA VAL A 64 -4.68 23.48 39.17
C VAL A 64 -4.77 23.00 37.72
N PRO A 65 -4.12 21.87 37.38
CA PRO A 65 -4.27 21.28 36.06
C PRO A 65 -5.69 20.74 35.90
N TYR A 66 -6.33 21.04 34.78
CA TYR A 66 -7.61 20.47 34.39
C TYR A 66 -7.54 19.99 32.94
N GLN A 67 -8.23 18.90 32.62
CA GLN A 67 -8.21 18.34 31.27
C GLN A 67 -8.99 19.27 30.32
N VAL A 68 -8.34 19.75 29.26
CA VAL A 68 -8.93 20.65 28.25
C VAL A 68 -9.37 19.92 26.98
N GLY A 69 -8.94 18.66 26.83
CA GLY A 69 -9.33 17.83 25.70
C GLY A 69 -8.66 16.47 25.75
N GLU A 70 -9.14 15.57 24.91
CA GLU A 70 -8.51 14.29 24.65
C GLU A 70 -8.67 13.90 23.18
N THR A 71 -7.65 13.27 22.62
CA THR A 71 -7.79 12.44 21.42
C THR A 71 -7.96 10.99 21.86
N GLN A 72 -8.88 10.28 21.21
CA GLN A 72 -9.10 8.85 21.46
C GLN A 72 -8.06 8.00 20.74
N ASP A 73 -7.80 6.82 21.30
CA ASP A 73 -7.00 5.79 20.63
C ASP A 73 -7.72 5.36 19.35
N PHE A 74 -6.98 5.21 18.26
CA PHE A 74 -7.51 4.62 17.03
C PHE A 74 -6.51 3.65 16.42
N TRP A 75 -7.05 2.64 15.74
CA TRP A 75 -6.28 1.69 14.97
C TRP A 75 -6.26 2.13 13.50
N SER A 76 -5.09 2.10 12.86
CA SER A 76 -4.99 2.15 11.41
C SER A 76 -4.52 0.78 10.91
N GLU A 77 -5.30 0.20 9.99
CA GLU A 77 -4.93 -1.03 9.30
C GLU A 77 -4.39 -0.64 7.91
N HIS A 78 -3.19 -1.09 7.59
CA HIS A 78 -2.57 -0.97 6.28
C HIS A 78 -2.50 -2.37 5.68
N LYS A 79 -3.07 -2.54 4.50
CA LYS A 79 -3.01 -3.79 3.76
C LYS A 79 -2.28 -3.53 2.46
N SER A 80 -1.26 -4.32 2.15
CA SER A 80 -0.53 -4.21 0.89
C SER A 80 -0.61 -5.51 0.12
N VAL A 81 -0.81 -5.39 -1.19
CA VAL A 81 -0.78 -6.49 -2.14
C VAL A 81 0.49 -6.41 -2.95
N HIS A 82 1.23 -7.51 -3.00
CA HIS A 82 2.48 -7.62 -3.75
C HIS A 82 2.22 -8.37 -5.06
N LEU A 83 2.58 -7.74 -6.17
CA LEU A 83 2.50 -8.30 -7.51
C LEU A 83 3.90 -8.34 -8.13
N THR A 84 4.24 -9.46 -8.75
CA THR A 84 5.48 -9.61 -9.52
C THR A 84 5.12 -9.87 -10.97
N ALA A 85 5.63 -9.04 -11.89
CA ALA A 85 5.46 -9.20 -13.32
C ALA A 85 6.79 -9.64 -13.95
N LYS A 86 6.72 -10.61 -14.87
CA LYS A 86 7.88 -11.15 -15.60
C LYS A 86 7.56 -11.22 -17.08
N LEU A 87 8.44 -10.68 -17.91
CA LEU A 87 8.33 -10.71 -19.37
C LEU A 87 9.29 -11.77 -19.92
N TYR A 88 8.77 -12.67 -20.75
CA TYR A 88 9.52 -13.73 -21.40
C TYR A 88 9.42 -13.61 -22.91
N GLU A 89 10.51 -13.91 -23.60
CA GLU A 89 10.52 -14.20 -25.05
C GLU A 89 10.11 -15.65 -25.28
N ILE A 90 9.23 -15.89 -26.25
CA ILE A 90 8.64 -17.22 -26.45
C ILE A 90 9.58 -18.18 -27.16
N GLU A 91 10.35 -17.69 -28.13
CA GLU A 91 11.26 -18.52 -28.93
C GLU A 91 12.43 -19.06 -28.10
N THR A 92 13.04 -18.20 -27.28
CA THR A 92 14.23 -18.52 -26.48
C THR A 92 13.88 -18.94 -25.06
N GLU A 93 12.65 -18.67 -24.62
CA GLU A 93 12.21 -18.78 -23.22
C GLU A 93 12.99 -17.88 -22.26
N ASP A 94 13.76 -16.94 -22.79
CA ASP A 94 14.59 -16.06 -21.99
C ASP A 94 13.73 -14.99 -21.30
N ARG A 95 14.05 -14.76 -20.03
CA ARG A 95 13.42 -13.68 -19.27
C ARG A 95 14.06 -12.36 -19.65
N LEU A 96 13.30 -11.53 -20.34
CA LEU A 96 13.73 -10.22 -20.78
C LEU A 96 13.68 -9.18 -19.67
N TRP A 97 12.71 -9.29 -18.75
CA TRP A 97 12.47 -8.28 -17.73
C TRP A 97 11.67 -8.83 -16.54
N GLU A 98 11.84 -8.23 -15.36
CA GLU A 98 11.10 -8.52 -14.13
C GLU A 98 10.97 -7.25 -13.28
N ALA A 99 9.76 -6.99 -12.76
CA ALA A 99 9.57 -6.05 -11.66
C ALA A 99 8.58 -6.58 -10.62
N SER A 100 8.72 -6.06 -9.41
CA SER A 100 7.82 -6.34 -8.30
C SER A 100 7.33 -5.02 -7.70
N ALA A 101 6.03 -4.89 -7.52
CA ALA A 101 5.39 -3.73 -6.91
C ALA A 101 4.54 -4.16 -5.71
N GLY A 102 4.64 -3.41 -4.62
CA GLY A 102 3.71 -3.46 -3.50
C GLY A 102 2.74 -2.29 -3.61
N ILE A 103 1.44 -2.56 -3.64
CA ILE A 103 0.40 -1.53 -3.70
C ILE A 103 -0.42 -1.60 -2.43
N GLU A 104 -0.64 -0.45 -1.79
CA GLU A 104 -1.56 -0.34 -0.67
C GLU A 104 -2.99 -0.58 -1.19
N GLU A 105 -3.69 -1.51 -0.55
CA GLU A 105 -5.03 -1.91 -0.91
C GLU A 105 -5.97 -0.73 -0.67
N SER A 106 -6.57 -0.26 -1.76
CA SER A 106 -7.60 0.76 -1.77
C SER A 106 -8.96 0.10 -2.00
N ASP A 107 -10.03 0.74 -1.54
CA ASP A 107 -11.41 0.28 -1.76
C ASP A 107 -11.78 0.18 -3.26
N ASP A 108 -11.01 0.84 -4.13
CA ASP A 108 -11.18 0.80 -5.59
C ASP A 108 -10.13 -0.08 -6.28
N ILE A 109 -10.51 -1.34 -6.52
CA ILE A 109 -9.71 -2.33 -7.27
C ILE A 109 -9.35 -1.83 -8.68
N GLY A 110 -10.23 -1.03 -9.30
CA GLY A 110 -10.02 -0.48 -10.62
C GLY A 110 -8.85 0.50 -10.66
N GLN A 111 -8.79 1.43 -9.70
CA GLN A 111 -7.66 2.34 -9.52
C GLN A 111 -6.37 1.60 -9.21
N MET A 112 -6.42 0.59 -8.33
CA MET A 112 -5.25 -0.20 -7.97
C MET A 112 -4.64 -0.89 -9.19
N ARG A 113 -5.50 -1.48 -10.05
CA ARG A 113 -5.07 -2.11 -11.30
C ARG A 113 -4.50 -1.09 -12.29
N SER A 114 -5.14 0.05 -12.48
CA SER A 114 -4.64 1.09 -13.39
C SER A 114 -3.29 1.64 -12.94
N ALA A 115 -3.14 1.95 -11.65
CA ALA A 115 -1.87 2.42 -11.10
C ALA A 115 -0.73 1.39 -11.26
N PHE A 116 -1.04 0.11 -11.08
CA PHE A 116 -0.07 -0.98 -11.36
C PHE A 116 0.36 -0.99 -12.83
N ILE A 117 -0.61 -0.94 -13.75
CA ILE A 117 -0.35 -0.98 -15.19
C ILE A 117 0.45 0.25 -15.62
N ASP A 118 0.08 1.44 -15.15
CA ASP A 118 0.76 2.68 -15.51
C ASP A 118 2.21 2.66 -15.03
N SER A 119 2.45 2.33 -13.74
CA SER A 119 3.80 2.18 -13.19
C SER A 119 4.63 1.14 -13.94
N PHE A 120 4.00 0.06 -14.39
CA PHE A 120 4.64 -1.00 -15.14
C PHE A 120 5.03 -0.53 -16.56
N MET A 121 4.11 0.12 -17.27
CA MET A 121 4.34 0.61 -18.62
C MET A 121 5.41 1.70 -18.63
N ASP A 122 5.44 2.56 -17.62
CA ASP A 122 6.49 3.57 -17.43
C ASP A 122 7.87 2.92 -17.24
N ASP A 123 7.97 1.86 -16.43
CA ASP A 123 9.23 1.14 -16.21
C ASP A 123 9.73 0.45 -17.49
N LEU A 124 8.83 -0.23 -18.21
CA LEU A 124 9.17 -0.83 -19.50
C LEU A 124 9.63 0.19 -20.53
N ALA A 125 9.01 1.38 -20.55
CA ALA A 125 9.41 2.48 -21.43
C ALA A 125 10.78 3.04 -21.03
N ALA A 126 11.06 3.17 -19.74
CA ALA A 126 12.37 3.59 -19.23
C ALA A 126 13.49 2.60 -19.61
N HIS A 127 13.18 1.32 -19.66
CA HIS A 127 14.09 0.27 -20.11
C HIS A 127 14.15 0.10 -21.64
N GLY A 128 13.38 0.89 -22.41
CA GLY A 128 13.39 0.89 -23.87
C GLY A 128 12.75 -0.35 -24.51
N ILE A 129 12.00 -1.14 -23.73
CA ILE A 129 11.32 -2.37 -24.18
C ILE A 129 10.07 -2.02 -24.99
N VAL A 130 9.35 -0.97 -24.57
CA VAL A 130 8.24 -0.37 -25.31
C VAL A 130 8.52 1.10 -25.58
N LYS A 131 7.94 1.65 -26.64
CA LYS A 131 7.95 3.09 -26.85
C LYS A 131 7.11 3.75 -25.76
N GLY A 132 7.72 4.63 -24.97
CA GLY A 132 6.99 5.55 -24.09
C GLY A 132 6.01 6.40 -24.91
N ASN A 133 4.86 6.67 -24.33
CA ASN A 133 3.93 7.68 -24.87
C ASN A 133 4.49 9.09 -24.72
#